data_AF-A0A3M2LXU3-F1
#
_entry.id   AF-A0A3M2LXU3-F1
#
_cell.length_a   1.000
_cell.length_b   1.000
_cell.length_c   1.000
_cell.angle_alpha   90.00
_cell.angle_beta   90.00
_cell.angle_gamma   90.00
#
_symmetry.space_group_name_H-M   'P 1'
#
loop_
_entity.id
_entity.type
_entity.pdbx_description
1 polymer ?
#
loop_
_entity_poly.entity_id
_entity_poly.type
_entity_poly.pdbx_seq_one_letter_code
_entity_poly.pdbx_strand_id
1 'polypeptide(L)'
;AAEVAARLRVAAPVLLPGRSGQDWQLVVARLSRGDAAPEADPGPAARAVLEELLSDPTAPETEVAVAHAEGEAVALVPVCPLADEGTPGGPLRAEALENAVRHPLTAGLAPDGRLTVGISASVPDAEGLRGALAEARHARRLAAARPDAVAVAGHDQLASHMVLLPFVPEDVRQAFSDRLLAPLRDYDRRNRSQLLPTLEAFLAEDGSWTRCAARLHLHVNTLRYRIGRIEQLTGRDLGRLEDAVDFLLALRLG
;
A
#
# COMPACT_ATOMS: atom_id res chain seq x y z
N ALA A 1 13.45 -0.12 -3.40
CA ALA A 1 12.45 0.52 -4.32
C ALA A 1 13.00 1.01 -5.69
N ALA A 2 14.09 1.80 -5.75
CA ALA A 2 14.60 2.39 -7.00
C ALA A 2 15.12 1.36 -8.01
N GLU A 3 15.72 0.27 -7.53
CA GLU A 3 16.27 -0.81 -8.36
C GLU A 3 15.17 -1.63 -9.07
N VAL A 4 14.06 -1.96 -8.39
CA VAL A 4 12.92 -2.64 -9.01
C VAL A 4 12.25 -1.75 -10.05
N ALA A 5 12.02 -0.48 -9.73
CA ALA A 5 11.47 0.48 -10.69
C ALA A 5 12.42 0.70 -11.89
N ALA A 6 13.74 0.59 -11.70
CA ALA A 6 14.72 0.66 -12.77
C ALA A 6 14.73 -0.61 -13.63
N ARG A 7 14.71 -1.80 -13.01
CA ARG A 7 14.62 -3.09 -13.72
C ARG A 7 13.31 -3.20 -14.51
N LEU A 8 12.19 -2.73 -13.96
CA LEU A 8 10.91 -2.67 -14.67
C LEU A 8 10.90 -1.60 -15.77
N ARG A 9 11.54 -0.44 -15.58
CA ARG A 9 11.74 0.56 -16.64
C ARG A 9 12.63 0.07 -17.78
N VAL A 10 13.58 -0.81 -17.50
CA VAL A 10 14.41 -1.45 -18.54
C VAL A 10 13.65 -2.58 -19.23
N ALA A 11 12.78 -3.29 -18.51
CA ALA A 11 11.96 -4.36 -19.06
C ALA A 11 10.79 -3.81 -19.90
N ALA A 12 10.16 -2.69 -19.54
CA ALA A 12 8.96 -2.19 -20.23
C ALA A 12 9.16 -1.88 -21.73
N PRO A 13 10.28 -1.27 -22.18
CA PRO A 13 10.55 -1.07 -23.61
C PRO A 13 11.12 -2.32 -24.29
N VAL A 14 11.77 -3.21 -23.53
CA VAL A 14 12.44 -4.42 -24.06
C VAL A 14 11.46 -5.57 -24.22
N LEU A 15 10.37 -5.59 -23.44
CA LEU A 15 9.36 -6.63 -23.55
C LEU A 15 8.48 -6.46 -24.79
N LEU A 16 8.14 -5.24 -25.24
CA LEU A 16 7.41 -5.05 -26.51
C LEU A 16 7.61 -3.64 -27.13
N PRO A 17 8.56 -3.44 -28.06
CA PRO A 17 8.53 -2.26 -28.91
C PRO A 17 7.34 -2.35 -29.88
N GLY A 18 6.31 -1.52 -29.70
CA GLY A 18 5.37 -1.18 -30.78
C GLY A 18 3.87 -1.53 -30.63
N ARG A 19 3.35 -1.91 -29.45
CA ARG A 19 1.89 -2.04 -29.28
C ARG A 19 1.23 -0.70 -28.95
N SER A 20 0.82 0.02 -29.98
CA SER A 20 -0.07 1.19 -29.85
C SER A 20 -1.38 0.78 -29.17
N GLY A 21 -1.70 1.37 -28.00
CA GLY A 21 -2.98 1.17 -27.29
C GLY A 21 -2.96 0.19 -26.11
N GLN A 22 -1.77 -0.13 -25.58
CA GLN A 22 -1.61 -0.99 -24.41
C GLN A 22 -1.16 -0.16 -23.19
N ASP A 23 -1.92 -0.24 -22.12
CA ASP A 23 -1.58 0.34 -20.82
C ASP A 23 -0.89 -0.72 -19.94
N TRP A 24 -0.36 -0.28 -18.80
CA TRP A 24 0.31 -1.11 -17.82
C TRP A 24 -0.31 -0.95 -16.44
N GLN A 25 -0.48 -2.06 -15.72
CA GLN A 25 -0.77 -2.04 -14.29
C GLN A 25 0.38 -2.68 -13.50
N LEU A 26 0.60 -2.17 -12.30
CA LEU A 26 1.52 -2.73 -11.33
C LEU A 26 0.73 -3.53 -10.31
N VAL A 27 1.14 -4.78 -10.10
CA VAL A 27 0.61 -5.63 -9.03
C VAL A 27 1.73 -5.89 -8.04
N VAL A 28 1.49 -5.59 -6.77
CA VAL A 28 2.47 -5.75 -5.70
C VAL A 28 1.93 -6.73 -4.68
N ALA A 29 2.64 -7.83 -4.44
CA ALA A 29 2.27 -8.85 -3.47
C ALA A 29 3.30 -8.98 -2.36
N ARG A 30 2.84 -9.32 -1.16
CA ARG A 30 3.69 -9.74 -0.05
C ARG A 30 3.05 -10.94 0.64
N LEU A 31 3.88 -11.95 0.86
CA LEU A 31 3.56 -13.12 1.66
C LEU A 31 4.17 -12.93 3.05
N SER A 32 3.38 -13.11 4.10
CA SER A 32 3.86 -13.18 5.48
C SER A 32 3.46 -14.51 6.08
N ARG A 33 4.37 -15.19 6.77
CA ARG A 33 4.01 -16.20 7.78
C ARG A 33 4.00 -15.51 9.15
N GLY A 34 3.35 -16.12 10.14
CA GLY A 34 3.46 -15.72 11.52
C GLY A 34 4.86 -16.01 12.05
N ASP A 35 4.95 -16.48 13.30
CA ASP A 35 6.19 -16.59 14.12
C ASP A 35 7.23 -17.62 13.61
N ALA A 36 7.22 -17.96 12.32
CA ALA A 36 8.24 -18.76 11.67
C ALA A 36 9.54 -17.94 11.48
N ALA A 37 10.67 -18.62 11.67
CA ALA A 37 12.02 -18.07 11.79
C ALA A 37 12.33 -16.87 10.85
N PRO A 38 13.01 -15.82 11.35
CA PRO A 38 13.28 -14.55 10.65
C PRO A 38 14.23 -14.63 9.43
N GLU A 39 14.55 -15.83 8.93
CA GLU A 39 15.67 -16.03 7.99
C GLU A 39 15.29 -16.29 6.52
N ALA A 40 14.03 -16.60 6.19
CA ALA A 40 13.63 -16.85 4.80
C ALA A 40 13.02 -15.61 4.14
N ASP A 41 13.68 -15.07 3.10
CA ASP A 41 13.13 -14.01 2.26
C ASP A 41 11.79 -14.48 1.65
N PRO A 42 10.65 -13.80 1.93
CA PRO A 42 9.36 -14.17 1.35
C PRO A 42 9.22 -13.76 -0.12
N GLY A 43 10.15 -12.97 -0.67
CA GLY A 43 10.14 -12.46 -2.03
C GLY A 43 9.97 -13.52 -3.13
N PRO A 44 10.79 -14.60 -3.15
CA PRO A 44 10.67 -15.67 -4.13
C PRO A 44 9.31 -16.38 -4.10
N ALA A 45 8.76 -16.62 -2.92
CA ALA A 45 7.44 -17.25 -2.78
C ALA A 45 6.32 -16.32 -3.26
N ALA A 46 6.38 -15.02 -2.91
CA ALA A 46 5.44 -14.03 -3.41
C ALA A 46 5.52 -13.87 -4.94
N ARG A 47 6.72 -13.99 -5.52
CA ARG A 47 6.93 -13.99 -6.97
C ARG A 47 6.27 -15.18 -7.64
N ALA A 48 6.50 -16.40 -7.14
CA ALA A 48 5.89 -17.60 -7.70
C ALA A 48 4.35 -17.53 -7.67
N VAL A 49 3.79 -16.98 -6.59
CA VAL A 49 2.34 -16.73 -6.50
C VAL A 49 1.88 -15.74 -7.56
N LEU A 50 2.58 -14.61 -7.77
CA LEU A 50 2.19 -13.65 -8.81
C LEU A 50 2.33 -14.22 -10.23
N GLU A 51 3.39 -14.97 -10.50
CA GLU A 51 3.58 -15.64 -11.80
C GLU A 51 2.41 -16.59 -12.08
N GLU A 52 2.02 -17.43 -11.11
CA GLU A 52 0.87 -18.34 -11.27
C GLU A 52 -0.46 -17.59 -11.40
N LEU A 53 -0.71 -16.58 -10.55
CA LEU A 53 -1.97 -15.84 -10.54
C LEU A 53 -2.23 -15.02 -11.80
N LEU A 54 -1.15 -14.52 -12.41
CA LEU A 54 -1.21 -13.63 -13.57
C LEU A 54 -0.89 -14.37 -14.87
N SER A 55 -0.56 -15.68 -14.79
CA SER A 55 -0.40 -16.52 -15.97
C SER A 55 -1.76 -16.73 -16.62
N ASP A 56 -1.89 -16.25 -17.86
CA ASP A 56 -3.05 -16.57 -18.70
C ASP A 56 -2.68 -17.71 -19.67
N PRO A 57 -3.16 -18.94 -19.44
CA PRO A 57 -2.88 -20.06 -20.34
C PRO A 57 -3.52 -19.89 -21.72
N THR A 58 -4.49 -18.98 -21.86
CA THR A 58 -5.21 -18.70 -23.12
C THR A 58 -4.61 -17.55 -23.92
N ALA A 59 -3.72 -16.76 -23.32
CA ALA A 59 -3.05 -15.62 -23.96
C ALA A 59 -1.54 -15.61 -23.67
N PRO A 60 -0.78 -16.62 -24.12
CA PRO A 60 0.65 -16.80 -23.81
C PRO A 60 1.56 -15.68 -24.32
N GLU A 61 1.08 -14.82 -25.23
CA GLU A 61 1.81 -13.63 -25.72
C GLU A 61 1.72 -12.43 -24.77
N THR A 62 0.92 -12.51 -23.70
CA THR A 62 0.77 -11.46 -22.69
C THR A 62 1.83 -11.66 -21.63
N GLU A 63 3.08 -11.29 -21.95
CA GLU A 63 4.22 -11.60 -21.09
C GLU A 63 4.22 -10.70 -19.84
N VAL A 64 3.74 -11.25 -18.73
CA VAL A 64 3.79 -10.60 -17.41
C VAL A 64 5.20 -10.73 -16.85
N ALA A 65 5.83 -9.60 -16.54
CA ALA A 65 7.15 -9.60 -15.94
C ALA A 65 7.06 -9.46 -14.43
N VAL A 66 7.58 -10.46 -13.69
CA VAL A 66 7.59 -10.46 -12.22
C VAL A 66 9.01 -10.39 -11.68
N ALA A 67 9.24 -9.45 -10.77
CA ALA A 67 10.48 -9.32 -10.00
C ALA A 67 10.17 -9.32 -8.50
N HIS A 68 11.18 -9.56 -7.66
CA HIS A 68 11.04 -9.40 -6.21
C HIS A 68 12.22 -8.61 -5.63
N ALA A 69 11.96 -7.87 -4.55
CA ALA A 69 12.97 -7.22 -3.72
C ALA A 69 12.37 -6.91 -2.35
N GLU A 70 13.21 -6.82 -1.30
CA GLU A 70 12.78 -6.36 0.04
C GLU A 70 11.58 -7.16 0.61
N GLY A 71 11.47 -8.46 0.29
CA GLY A 71 10.38 -9.34 0.73
C GLY A 71 9.03 -9.12 0.03
N GLU A 72 8.97 -8.34 -1.05
CA GLU A 72 7.78 -8.16 -1.88
C GLU A 72 8.05 -8.58 -3.33
N ALA A 73 6.99 -9.04 -4.01
CA ALA A 73 6.99 -9.28 -5.44
C ALA A 73 6.21 -8.19 -6.17
N VAL A 74 6.67 -7.84 -7.37
CA VAL A 74 6.14 -6.79 -8.21
C VAL A 74 5.99 -7.34 -9.63
N ALA A 75 4.76 -7.34 -10.14
CA ALA A 75 4.45 -7.69 -11.51
C ALA A 75 4.09 -6.45 -12.33
N LEU A 76 4.60 -6.40 -13.55
CA LEU A 76 4.19 -5.47 -14.60
C LEU A 76 3.23 -6.21 -15.53
N VAL A 77 1.97 -5.81 -15.51
CA VAL A 77 0.88 -6.47 -16.23
C VAL A 77 0.45 -5.59 -17.40
N PRO A 78 0.64 -6.05 -18.65
CA PRO A 78 0.09 -5.35 -19.80
C PRO A 78 -1.43 -5.52 -19.84
N VAL A 79 -2.16 -4.41 -20.02
CA VAL A 79 -3.63 -4.39 -20.10
C VAL A 79 -4.12 -3.57 -21.29
N CYS A 80 -5.20 -4.02 -21.90
CA CYS A 80 -5.95 -3.29 -22.91
C CYS A 80 -7.07 -2.52 -22.19
N PRO A 81 -6.99 -1.18 -22.09
CA PRO A 81 -7.98 -0.39 -21.34
C PRO A 81 -9.39 -0.44 -21.96
N LEU A 82 -9.50 -0.85 -23.23
CA LEU A 82 -10.75 -0.99 -23.96
C LEU A 82 -11.37 -2.40 -23.85
N ALA A 83 -10.64 -3.37 -23.29
CA ALA A 83 -11.16 -4.71 -23.10
C ALA A 83 -12.14 -4.77 -21.92
N ASP A 84 -13.14 -5.63 -22.05
CA ASP A 84 -14.15 -5.83 -21.01
C ASP A 84 -13.53 -6.38 -19.72
N GLU A 85 -14.18 -6.07 -18.61
CA GLU A 85 -13.76 -6.51 -17.29
C GLU A 85 -13.72 -8.03 -17.18
N GLY A 86 -12.65 -8.56 -16.58
CA GLY A 86 -12.49 -10.00 -16.38
C GLY A 86 -12.19 -10.78 -17.67
N THR A 87 -11.98 -10.11 -18.79
CA THR A 87 -11.45 -10.75 -20.01
C THR A 87 -9.92 -10.83 -19.96
N PRO A 88 -9.32 -11.88 -20.57
CA PRO A 88 -7.89 -11.95 -20.85
C PRO A 88 -7.32 -10.62 -21.37
N GLY A 89 -6.37 -10.06 -20.64
CA GLY A 89 -5.73 -8.80 -20.99
C GLY A 89 -6.54 -7.53 -20.70
N GLY A 90 -7.71 -7.60 -20.04
CA GLY A 90 -8.42 -6.43 -19.53
C GLY A 90 -7.84 -5.88 -18.21
N PRO A 91 -8.30 -4.70 -17.75
CA PRO A 91 -7.81 -4.11 -16.50
C PRO A 91 -8.12 -5.00 -15.28
N LEU A 92 -7.11 -5.25 -14.48
CA LEU A 92 -7.24 -5.98 -13.21
C LEU A 92 -7.98 -5.13 -12.18
N ARG A 93 -8.95 -5.77 -11.52
CA ARG A 93 -9.71 -5.18 -10.41
C ARG A 93 -9.51 -5.97 -9.13
N ALA A 94 -9.39 -5.25 -8.03
CA ALA A 94 -9.10 -5.85 -6.74
C ALA A 94 -10.17 -6.83 -6.30
N GLU A 95 -11.46 -6.45 -6.40
CA GLU A 95 -12.58 -7.31 -6.00
C GLU A 95 -12.65 -8.59 -6.85
N ALA A 96 -12.49 -8.48 -8.17
CA ALA A 96 -12.51 -9.62 -9.06
C ALA A 96 -11.34 -10.58 -8.79
N LEU A 97 -10.13 -10.04 -8.64
CA LEU A 97 -8.94 -10.82 -8.30
C LEU A 97 -9.11 -11.49 -6.93
N GLU A 98 -9.54 -10.75 -5.91
CA GLU A 98 -9.74 -11.29 -4.56
C GLU A 98 -10.74 -12.44 -4.57
N ASN A 99 -11.87 -12.30 -5.25
CA ASN A 99 -12.87 -13.36 -5.34
C ASN A 99 -12.35 -14.61 -6.04
N ALA A 100 -11.54 -14.45 -7.10
CA ALA A 100 -10.95 -15.57 -7.82
C ALA A 100 -9.91 -16.34 -6.97
N VAL A 101 -9.10 -15.62 -6.19
CA VAL A 101 -7.92 -16.21 -5.54
C VAL A 101 -8.12 -16.54 -4.05
N ARG A 102 -9.12 -15.93 -3.39
CA ARG A 102 -9.33 -16.08 -1.94
C ARG A 102 -9.44 -17.54 -1.52
N HIS A 103 -10.34 -18.31 -2.14
CA HIS A 103 -10.57 -19.69 -1.74
C HIS A 103 -9.36 -20.62 -1.99
N PRO A 104 -8.80 -20.70 -3.23
CA PRO A 104 -7.69 -21.61 -3.50
C PRO A 104 -6.43 -21.25 -2.70
N LEU A 105 -6.12 -19.95 -2.55
CA LEU A 105 -4.91 -19.55 -1.82
C LEU A 105 -5.07 -19.69 -0.32
N THR A 106 -6.23 -19.39 0.26
CA THR A 106 -6.45 -19.61 1.70
C THR A 106 -6.27 -21.08 2.08
N ALA A 107 -6.66 -22.02 1.21
CA ALA A 107 -6.46 -23.44 1.43
C ALA A 107 -4.98 -23.88 1.34
N GLY A 108 -4.18 -23.20 0.52
CA GLY A 108 -2.74 -23.48 0.35
C GLY A 108 -1.82 -22.74 1.33
N LEU A 109 -2.33 -21.70 2.00
CA LEU A 109 -1.57 -20.94 2.99
C LEU A 109 -1.44 -21.72 4.31
N ALA A 110 -0.35 -21.46 5.03
CA ALA A 110 -0.22 -21.90 6.42
C ALA A 110 -1.31 -21.24 7.29
N PRO A 111 -1.67 -21.81 8.45
CA PRO A 111 -2.71 -21.25 9.34
C PRO A 111 -2.47 -19.80 9.76
N ASP A 112 -1.21 -19.39 9.81
CA ASP A 112 -0.71 -18.04 10.11
C ASP A 112 -0.18 -17.31 8.86
N GLY A 113 -0.31 -17.93 7.69
CA GLY A 113 0.09 -17.39 6.40
C GLY A 113 -0.90 -16.34 5.91
N ARG A 114 -0.39 -15.21 5.42
CA ARG A 114 -1.19 -14.15 4.83
C ARG A 114 -0.59 -13.67 3.53
N LEU A 115 -1.45 -13.48 2.54
CA LEU A 115 -1.13 -12.87 1.26
C LEU A 115 -1.86 -11.53 1.15
N THR A 116 -1.09 -10.48 0.87
CA THR A 116 -1.62 -9.14 0.62
C THR A 116 -1.20 -8.69 -0.76
N VAL A 117 -2.16 -8.16 -1.53
CA VAL A 117 -1.94 -7.73 -2.91
C VAL A 117 -2.47 -6.31 -3.10
N GLY A 118 -1.76 -5.50 -3.86
CA GLY A 118 -2.18 -4.17 -4.27
C GLY A 118 -2.07 -3.99 -5.78
N ILE A 119 -3.04 -3.31 -6.37
CA ILE A 119 -3.14 -3.10 -7.82
C ILE A 119 -3.20 -1.60 -8.11
N SER A 120 -2.38 -1.11 -9.04
CA SER A 120 -2.42 0.30 -9.49
C SER A 120 -3.54 0.56 -10.50
N ALA A 121 -3.77 1.83 -10.80
CA ALA A 121 -4.43 2.26 -12.02
C ALA A 121 -3.59 1.87 -13.24
N SER A 122 -4.24 1.86 -14.42
CA SER A 122 -3.53 1.66 -15.68
C SER A 122 -2.73 2.93 -16.03
N VAL A 123 -1.52 2.76 -16.54
CA VAL A 123 -0.67 3.85 -17.04
C VAL A 123 -0.27 3.59 -18.48
N PRO A 124 -0.32 4.61 -19.36
CA PRO A 124 -0.09 4.41 -20.79
C PRO A 124 1.40 4.29 -21.15
N ASP A 125 2.31 4.66 -20.23
CA ASP A 125 3.73 4.79 -20.53
C ASP A 125 4.65 4.43 -19.35
N ALA A 126 5.94 4.35 -19.67
CA ALA A 126 6.99 4.01 -18.73
C ALA A 126 7.24 5.09 -17.65
N GLU A 127 6.84 6.35 -17.90
CA GLU A 127 7.02 7.44 -16.94
C GLU A 127 6.05 7.28 -15.76
N GLY A 128 4.82 6.84 -16.05
CA GLY A 128 3.81 6.52 -15.04
C GLY A 128 4.14 5.35 -14.12
N LEU A 129 5.05 4.44 -14.52
CA LEU A 129 5.34 3.20 -13.77
C LEU A 129 5.83 3.44 -12.35
N ARG A 130 6.59 4.51 -12.11
CA ARG A 130 7.05 4.85 -10.77
C ARG A 130 5.86 5.22 -9.86
N GLY A 131 4.92 5.98 -10.39
CA GLY A 131 3.69 6.36 -9.71
C GLY A 131 2.81 5.14 -9.42
N ALA A 132 2.56 4.33 -10.45
CA ALA A 132 1.81 3.09 -10.38
C ALA A 132 2.38 2.11 -9.33
N LEU A 133 3.71 1.95 -9.26
CA LEU A 133 4.34 1.10 -8.26
C LEU A 133 4.11 1.62 -6.82
N ALA A 134 4.20 2.93 -6.60
CA ALA A 134 3.94 3.52 -5.29
C ALA A 134 2.46 3.37 -4.90
N GLU A 135 1.56 3.53 -5.86
CA GLU A 135 0.12 3.33 -5.71
C GLU A 135 -0.21 1.88 -5.34
N ALA A 136 0.28 0.90 -6.11
CA ALA A 136 0.11 -0.53 -5.84
C ALA A 136 0.65 -0.93 -4.46
N ARG A 137 1.81 -0.41 -4.05
CA ARG A 137 2.32 -0.62 -2.67
C ARG A 137 1.40 -0.06 -1.60
N HIS A 138 0.78 1.09 -1.86
CA HIS A 138 -0.14 1.68 -0.91
C HIS A 138 -1.46 0.91 -0.83
N ALA A 139 -2.01 0.50 -1.97
CA ALA A 139 -3.17 -0.39 -2.03
C ALA A 139 -2.87 -1.68 -1.25
N ARG A 140 -1.70 -2.31 -1.45
CA ARG A 140 -1.30 -3.49 -0.67
C ARG A 140 -1.27 -3.22 0.84
N ARG A 141 -0.78 -2.05 1.29
CA ARG A 141 -0.82 -1.69 2.72
C ARG A 141 -2.25 -1.58 3.26
N LEU A 142 -3.18 -1.07 2.46
CA LEU A 142 -4.60 -1.07 2.80
C LEU A 142 -5.13 -2.51 2.94
N ALA A 143 -4.77 -3.40 2.01
CA ALA A 143 -5.10 -4.82 2.09
C ALA A 143 -4.50 -5.48 3.35
N ALA A 144 -3.28 -5.10 3.74
CA ALA A 144 -2.61 -5.63 4.93
C ALA A 144 -3.28 -5.24 6.25
N ALA A 145 -4.06 -4.15 6.28
CA ALA A 145 -4.85 -3.76 7.45
C ALA A 145 -6.11 -4.63 7.65
N ARG A 146 -6.47 -5.47 6.66
CA ARG A 146 -7.63 -6.38 6.75
C ARG A 146 -7.29 -7.67 7.50
N PRO A 147 -8.23 -8.22 8.30
CA PRO A 147 -8.04 -9.44 9.08
C PRO A 147 -8.07 -10.75 8.27
N ASP A 148 -8.32 -10.69 6.96
CA ASP A 148 -8.33 -11.86 6.06
C ASP A 148 -6.93 -12.45 5.77
N ALA A 149 -6.85 -13.78 5.62
CA ALA A 149 -5.63 -14.47 5.18
C ALA A 149 -5.22 -14.09 3.75
N VAL A 150 -6.18 -13.75 2.89
CA VAL A 150 -5.94 -13.24 1.54
C VAL A 150 -6.73 -11.95 1.40
N ALA A 151 -6.03 -10.86 1.10
CA ALA A 151 -6.63 -9.55 0.89
C ALA A 151 -6.01 -8.87 -0.34
N VAL A 152 -6.86 -8.28 -1.18
CA VAL A 152 -6.45 -7.49 -2.34
C VAL A 152 -7.05 -6.11 -2.18
N ALA A 153 -6.32 -5.07 -2.59
CA ALA A 153 -6.89 -3.75 -2.74
C ALA A 153 -6.44 -3.07 -4.04
N GLY A 154 -7.30 -2.20 -4.57
CA GLY A 154 -7.09 -1.50 -5.82
C GLY A 154 -6.84 -0.01 -5.61
N HIS A 155 -6.45 0.67 -6.70
CA HIS A 155 -6.29 2.12 -6.74
C HIS A 155 -7.60 2.87 -6.45
N ASP A 156 -8.73 2.29 -6.82
CA ASP A 156 -10.09 2.80 -6.60
C ASP A 156 -10.49 2.85 -5.12
N GLN A 157 -9.85 2.03 -4.29
CA GLN A 157 -10.05 1.99 -2.84
C GLN A 157 -9.09 2.93 -2.09
N LEU A 158 -8.21 3.63 -2.80
CA LEU A 158 -7.35 4.65 -2.22
C LEU A 158 -8.12 5.96 -2.04
N ALA A 159 -7.98 6.58 -0.87
CA ALA A 159 -8.51 7.92 -0.67
C ALA A 159 -7.87 8.89 -1.68
N SER A 160 -8.62 9.84 -2.25
CA SER A 160 -8.18 10.67 -3.38
C SER A 160 -6.86 11.43 -3.16
N HIS A 161 -6.53 11.77 -1.91
CA HIS A 161 -5.24 12.38 -1.56
C HIS A 161 -4.04 11.45 -1.75
N MET A 162 -4.24 10.13 -1.67
CA MET A 162 -3.20 9.11 -1.81
C MET A 162 -2.72 8.93 -3.25
N VAL A 163 -3.55 9.27 -4.25
CA VAL A 163 -3.18 9.21 -5.67
C VAL A 163 -2.14 10.28 -6.04
N LEU A 164 -2.12 11.41 -5.32
CA LEU A 164 -1.20 12.52 -5.57
C LEU A 164 0.19 12.30 -4.94
N LEU A 165 0.26 11.56 -3.83
CA LEU A 165 1.51 11.36 -3.09
C LEU A 165 2.62 10.66 -3.87
N PRO A 166 2.34 9.67 -4.76
CA PRO A 166 3.34 9.07 -5.64
C PRO A 166 4.17 10.06 -6.46
N PHE A 167 3.60 11.21 -6.84
CA PHE A 167 4.27 12.24 -7.63
C PHE A 167 5.21 13.13 -6.81
N VAL A 168 5.08 13.13 -5.48
CA VAL A 168 5.99 13.85 -4.59
C VAL A 168 7.29 13.04 -4.44
N PRO A 169 8.49 13.63 -4.62
CA PRO A 169 9.75 12.91 -4.43
C PRO A 169 9.87 12.24 -3.05
N GLU A 170 10.50 11.05 -2.99
CA GLU A 170 10.57 10.24 -1.77
C GLU A 170 11.26 10.98 -0.62
N ASP A 171 12.34 11.70 -0.90
CA ASP A 171 13.06 12.54 0.06
C ASP A 171 12.17 13.65 0.63
N VAL A 172 11.32 14.27 -0.20
CA VAL A 172 10.34 15.27 0.24
C VAL A 172 9.26 14.63 1.10
N ARG A 173 8.76 13.44 0.74
CA ARG A 173 7.78 12.69 1.55
C ARG A 173 8.32 12.34 2.93
N GLN A 174 9.54 11.80 2.99
CA GLN A 174 10.21 11.44 4.23
C GLN A 174 10.49 12.69 5.08
N ALA A 175 11.05 13.74 4.49
CA ALA A 175 11.29 15.01 5.19
C ALA A 175 9.99 15.62 5.76
N PHE A 176 8.88 15.53 5.02
CA PHE A 176 7.57 15.99 5.48
C PHE A 176 7.07 15.15 6.67
N SER A 177 7.07 13.82 6.53
CA SER A 177 6.64 12.90 7.60
C SER A 177 7.49 13.08 8.86
N ASP A 178 8.81 13.10 8.73
CA ASP A 178 9.73 13.23 9.86
C ASP A 178 9.59 14.57 10.56
N ARG A 179 9.47 15.67 9.83
CA ARG A 179 9.25 17.00 10.43
C ARG A 179 8.03 17.03 11.35
N LEU A 180 6.98 16.31 10.99
CA LEU A 180 5.70 16.27 11.72
C LEU A 180 5.68 15.23 12.83
N LEU A 181 6.21 14.03 12.58
CA LEU A 181 6.05 12.88 13.46
C LEU A 181 7.26 12.61 14.35
N ALA A 182 8.48 13.07 13.99
CA ALA A 182 9.67 12.86 14.81
C ALA A 182 9.53 13.41 16.24
N PRO A 183 8.92 14.60 16.50
CA PRO A 183 8.71 15.07 17.87
C PRO A 183 7.86 14.11 18.71
N LEU A 184 6.86 13.47 18.10
CA LEU A 184 5.98 12.51 18.77
C LEU A 184 6.71 11.18 19.01
N ARG A 185 7.41 10.66 18.01
CA ARG A 185 8.23 9.43 18.12
C ARG A 185 9.29 9.56 19.20
N ASP A 186 9.95 10.73 19.28
CA ASP A 186 10.96 11.02 20.29
C ASP A 186 10.36 11.13 21.69
N TYR A 187 9.21 11.78 21.81
CA TYR A 187 8.51 11.88 23.08
C TYR A 187 8.04 10.52 23.58
N ASP A 188 7.42 9.71 22.72
CA ASP A 188 6.97 8.36 23.05
C ASP A 188 8.13 7.46 23.49
N ARG A 189 9.27 7.53 22.79
CA ARG A 189 10.47 6.78 23.16
C ARG A 189 11.04 7.17 24.52
N ARG A 190 11.08 8.47 24.83
CA ARG A 190 11.65 8.98 26.11
C ARG A 190 10.71 8.76 27.30
N ASN A 191 9.40 8.88 27.09
CA ASN A 191 8.41 8.90 28.16
C ASN A 191 7.59 7.60 28.25
N ARG A 192 7.83 6.64 27.35
CA ARG A 192 7.01 5.42 27.18
C ARG A 192 5.51 5.75 27.03
N SER A 193 5.22 6.84 26.31
CA SER A 193 3.85 7.28 26.02
C SER A 193 3.35 6.69 24.70
N GLN A 194 2.12 7.04 24.33
CA GLN A 194 1.44 6.57 23.11
C GLN A 194 0.79 7.73 22.36
N LEU A 195 1.52 8.82 22.15
CA LEU A 195 1.02 9.99 21.43
C LEU A 195 0.77 9.67 19.95
N LEU A 196 1.69 8.96 19.29
CA LEU A 196 1.52 8.63 17.86
C LEU A 196 0.29 7.72 17.61
N PRO A 197 0.09 6.60 18.34
CA PRO A 197 -1.15 5.83 18.24
C PRO A 197 -2.41 6.62 18.61
N THR A 198 -2.30 7.57 19.55
CA THR A 198 -3.44 8.42 19.92
C THR A 198 -3.82 9.37 18.78
N LEU A 199 -2.84 9.95 18.09
CA LEU A 199 -3.06 10.78 16.91
C LEU A 199 -3.74 9.99 15.78
N GLU A 200 -3.22 8.80 15.47
CA GLU A 200 -3.81 7.91 14.45
C GLU A 200 -5.27 7.59 14.76
N ALA A 201 -5.57 7.20 16.01
CA ALA A 201 -6.94 6.90 16.42
C ALA A 201 -7.84 8.14 16.41
N PHE A 202 -7.33 9.30 16.81
CA PHE A 202 -8.11 10.53 16.81
C PHE A 202 -8.52 10.96 15.40
N LEU A 203 -7.59 10.89 14.44
CA LEU A 203 -7.86 11.20 13.03
C LEU A 203 -8.75 10.14 12.38
N ALA A 204 -8.58 8.86 12.71
CA ALA A 204 -9.45 7.79 12.22
C ALA A 204 -10.91 7.91 12.70
N GLU A 205 -11.14 8.63 13.79
CA GLU A 205 -12.47 8.93 14.33
C GLU A 205 -12.95 10.35 13.98
N ASP A 206 -12.39 10.98 12.93
CA ASP A 206 -12.73 12.34 12.47
C ASP A 206 -12.60 13.43 13.56
N GLY A 207 -11.65 13.26 14.48
CA GLY A 207 -11.45 14.19 15.60
C GLY A 207 -12.51 14.09 16.71
N SER A 208 -13.36 13.05 16.69
CA SER A 208 -14.35 12.85 17.75
C SER A 208 -13.69 12.39 19.06
N TRP A 209 -13.68 13.26 20.05
CA TRP A 209 -13.25 12.97 21.43
C TRP A 209 -13.91 11.71 22.02
N THR A 210 -15.23 11.58 21.89
CA THR A 210 -15.99 10.50 22.53
C THR A 210 -15.66 9.14 21.90
N ARG A 211 -15.75 9.04 20.56
CA ARG A 211 -15.41 7.82 19.82
C ARG A 211 -13.94 7.41 19.99
N CYS A 212 -13.00 8.35 19.90
CA CYS A 212 -11.59 8.06 20.08
C CYS A 212 -11.28 7.60 21.51
N ALA A 213 -11.86 8.24 22.54
CA ALA A 213 -11.71 7.81 23.93
C ALA A 213 -12.24 6.39 24.15
N ALA A 214 -13.40 6.06 23.58
CA ALA A 214 -13.97 4.72 23.63
C ALA A 214 -13.07 3.69 22.94
N ARG A 215 -12.59 4.00 21.72
CA ARG A 215 -11.69 3.13 20.93
C ARG A 215 -10.37 2.85 21.62
N LEU A 216 -9.80 3.85 22.29
CA LEU A 216 -8.53 3.71 23.02
C LEU A 216 -8.72 3.20 24.46
N HIS A 217 -9.96 2.98 24.91
CA HIS A 217 -10.30 2.67 26.31
C HIS A 217 -9.71 3.68 27.31
N LEU A 218 -9.75 4.97 26.95
CA LEU A 218 -9.25 6.08 27.77
C LEU A 218 -10.40 6.93 28.30
N HIS A 219 -10.17 7.56 29.44
CA HIS A 219 -11.02 8.65 29.88
C HIS A 219 -10.82 9.89 28.98
N VAL A 220 -11.89 10.63 28.68
CA VAL A 220 -11.85 11.81 27.79
C VAL A 220 -10.82 12.85 28.25
N ASN A 221 -10.63 13.03 29.56
CA ASN A 221 -9.60 13.94 30.08
C ASN A 221 -8.18 13.50 29.75
N THR A 222 -7.89 12.20 29.78
CA THR A 222 -6.59 11.65 29.39
C THR A 222 -6.35 11.84 27.90
N LEU A 223 -7.38 11.62 27.07
CA LEU A 223 -7.32 11.91 25.64
C LEU A 223 -7.03 13.40 25.39
N ARG A 224 -7.72 14.31 26.07
CA ARG A 224 -7.49 15.76 25.99
C ARG A 224 -6.07 16.14 26.33
N TYR A 225 -5.52 15.56 27.40
CA TYR A 225 -4.11 15.76 27.75
C TYR A 225 -3.16 15.31 26.64
N ARG A 226 -3.37 14.12 26.08
CA ARG A 226 -2.51 13.58 25.01
C ARG A 226 -2.58 14.42 23.74
N ILE A 227 -3.78 14.81 23.31
CA ILE A 227 -3.97 15.69 22.15
C ILE A 227 -3.31 17.05 22.40
N GLY A 228 -3.56 17.69 23.55
CA GLY A 228 -2.89 18.94 23.88
C GLY A 228 -1.36 18.83 23.94
N ARG A 229 -0.84 17.66 24.32
CA ARG A 229 0.61 17.39 24.29
C ARG A 229 1.14 17.25 22.87
N ILE A 230 0.39 16.62 21.96
CA ILE A 230 0.71 16.52 20.53
C ILE A 230 0.80 17.93 19.93
N GLU A 231 -0.21 18.77 20.19
CA GLU A 231 -0.27 20.15 19.72
C GLU A 231 0.91 20.99 20.24
N GLN A 232 1.26 20.85 21.54
CA GLN A 232 2.42 21.51 22.13
C GLN A 232 3.76 21.10 21.49
N LEU A 233 3.94 19.80 21.24
CA LEU A 233 5.20 19.27 20.70
C LEU A 233 5.40 19.64 19.23
N THR A 234 4.31 19.85 18.49
CA THR A 234 4.32 20.04 17.04
C THR A 234 4.05 21.48 16.64
N GLY A 235 3.50 22.31 17.54
CA GLY A 235 3.08 23.68 17.27
C GLY A 235 1.84 23.79 16.38
N ARG A 236 1.04 22.71 16.29
CA ARG A 236 -0.14 22.61 15.42
C ARG A 236 -1.43 22.44 16.21
N ASP A 237 -2.57 22.75 15.60
CA ASP A 237 -3.89 22.67 16.22
C ASP A 237 -4.74 21.63 15.51
N LEU A 238 -5.08 20.52 16.18
CA LEU A 238 -5.86 19.43 15.59
C LEU A 238 -7.34 19.77 15.40
N GLY A 239 -7.79 20.92 15.91
CA GLY A 239 -9.07 21.52 15.56
C GLY A 239 -9.06 22.23 14.20
N ARG A 240 -7.88 22.55 13.64
CA ARG A 240 -7.75 23.13 12.30
C ARG A 240 -7.64 22.02 11.25
N LEU A 241 -8.50 22.09 10.25
CA LEU A 241 -8.52 21.11 9.15
C LEU A 241 -7.17 20.99 8.45
N GLU A 242 -6.50 22.12 8.19
CA GLU A 242 -5.18 22.16 7.54
C GLU A 242 -4.14 21.33 8.30
N ASP A 243 -4.07 21.50 9.62
CA ASP A 243 -3.14 20.77 10.48
C ASP A 243 -3.52 19.29 10.60
N ALA A 244 -4.82 18.99 10.72
CA ALA A 244 -5.31 17.61 10.75
C ALA A 244 -4.99 16.85 9.45
N VAL A 245 -5.13 17.51 8.29
CA VAL A 245 -4.76 16.96 6.98
C VAL A 245 -3.25 16.75 6.89
N ASP A 246 -2.44 17.70 7.34
CA ASP A 246 -0.98 17.55 7.35
C ASP A 246 -0.55 16.33 8.16
N PHE A 247 -1.14 16.11 9.34
CA PHE A 247 -0.88 14.91 10.14
C PHE A 247 -1.37 13.62 9.48
N LEU A 248 -2.57 13.65 8.89
CA LEU A 248 -3.09 12.51 8.14
C LEU A 248 -2.12 12.11 7.03
N LEU A 249 -1.65 13.08 6.24
CA LEU A 249 -0.68 12.84 5.18
C LEU A 249 0.65 12.32 5.74
N ALA A 250 1.17 12.93 6.80
CA ALA A 250 2.42 12.50 7.42
C ALA A 250 2.38 11.04 7.89
N LEU A 251 1.25 10.61 8.48
CA LEU A 251 1.03 9.23 8.91
C LEU A 251 0.91 8.24 7.75
N ARG A 252 0.43 8.68 6.57
CA ARG A 252 0.35 7.84 5.37
C ARG A 252 1.67 7.75 4.60
N LEU A 253 2.56 8.71 4.83
CA LEU A 253 3.86 8.84 4.18
C LEU A 253 5.02 8.17 4.92
N GLY A 254 4.90 8.01 6.24
CA GLY A 254 5.82 7.22 7.06
C GLY A 254 5.62 5.72 6.90
#